data_AF-A0A5S9Q462-F1
#
_entry.id   AF-A0A5S9Q462-F1
#
_cell.length_a   1.000
_cell.length_b   1.000
_cell.length_c   1.000
_cell.angle_alpha   90.00
_cell.angle_beta   90.00
_cell.angle_gamma   90.00
#
_symmetry.space_group_name_H-M   'P 1'
#
loop_
_entity.id
_entity.type
_entity.pdbx_description
1 polymer ?
#
loop_
_entity_poly.entity_id
_entity_poly.type
_entity_poly.pdbx_seq_one_letter_code
_entity_poly.pdbx_strand_id
1 'polypeptide(L)' 'MKQADVAKMLGRHQPLITNMENGQRRIDVIELLELAEIIGFNPHDVLDELLKVPKDD' A
#
# COMPACT_ATOMS: atom_id res chain seq x y z
N MET A 1 4.30 -5.43 16.39
CA MET A 1 3.60 -4.24 15.87
C MET A 1 2.14 -4.62 15.66
N LYS A 2 1.17 -3.92 16.27
CA LYS A 2 -0.25 -4.14 15.98
C LYS A 2 -0.64 -3.30 14.76
N GLN A 3 -1.61 -3.75 13.96
CA GLN A 3 -2.09 -3.01 12.78
C GLN A 3 -2.49 -1.55 13.08
N ALA A 4 -2.96 -1.28 14.30
CA ALA A 4 -3.30 0.06 14.77
C ALA A 4 -2.09 1.02 14.88
N ASP A 5 -0.89 0.50 15.17
CA ASP A 5 0.33 1.30 15.29
C ASP A 5 0.81 1.77 13.91
N VAL A 6 0.67 0.91 12.89
CA VAL A 6 0.97 1.22 11.48
C VAL A 6 0.01 2.28 10.95
N ALA A 7 -1.29 2.16 11.23
CA ALA A 7 -2.30 3.15 10.82
C ALA A 7 -2.04 4.54 11.43
N LYS A 8 -1.57 4.59 12.68
CA LYS A 8 -1.23 5.84 13.38
C LYS A 8 0.05 6.48 12.84
N MET A 9 1.06 5.68 12.47
CA MET A 9 2.27 6.15 11.79
C MET A 9 2.01 6.62 10.36
N LEU A 10 1.05 5.99 9.66
CA LEU A 10 0.62 6.38 8.31
C LEU A 10 -0.22 7.66 8.28
N GLY A 11 -0.69 8.18 9.42
CA GLY A 11 -1.61 9.33 9.47
C GLY A 11 -2.96 9.06 8.79
N ARG A 12 -3.28 7.78 8.49
CA ARG A 12 -4.46 7.39 7.71
C ARG A 12 -5.40 6.52 8.55
N HIS A 13 -6.70 6.81 8.48
CA HIS A 13 -7.72 6.11 9.28
C HIS A 13 -7.86 4.63 8.88
N GLN A 14 -8.08 3.75 9.86
CA GLN A 14 -8.15 2.29 9.72
C GLN A 14 -9.07 1.76 8.60
N PRO A 15 -10.23 2.37 8.28
CA PRO A 15 -11.06 1.95 7.14
C PRO A 15 -10.34 2.04 5.79
N LEU A 16 -9.39 2.96 5.64
CA LEU A 16 -8.59 3.08 4.42
C LEU A 16 -7.69 1.84 4.24
N ILE A 17 -7.04 1.39 5.31
CA ILE A 17 -6.16 0.22 5.30
C ILE A 17 -6.96 -1.03 4.98
N THR A 18 -8.13 -1.21 5.61
CA THR A 18 -9.03 -2.34 5.32
C THR A 18 -9.48 -2.36 3.85
N ASN A 19 -9.80 -1.19 3.27
CA ASN A 19 -10.20 -1.12 1.86
C ASN A 19 -9.04 -1.41 0.90
N MET A 20 -7.80 -1.04 1.27
CA MET A 20 -6.60 -1.40 0.51
C MET A 20 -6.32 -2.90 0.56
N GLU A 21 -6.38 -3.51 1.75
CA GLU A 21 -6.15 -4.96 1.95
C GLU A 21 -7.20 -5.81 1.22
N ASN A 22 -8.45 -5.33 1.16
CA ASN A 22 -9.54 -6.01 0.46
C ASN A 22 -9.53 -5.79 -1.07
N GLY A 23 -8.56 -5.03 -1.62
CA GLY A 23 -8.49 -4.70 -3.05
C GLY A 23 -9.61 -3.76 -3.53
N GLN A 24 -10.34 -3.13 -2.61
CA GLN A 24 -11.48 -2.25 -2.91
C GLN A 24 -11.07 -0.80 -3.21
N ARG A 25 -9.78 -0.47 -3.05
CA ARG A 25 -9.23 0.85 -3.33
C ARG A 25 -7.93 0.75 -4.11
N ARG A 26 -7.88 1.43 -5.26
CA ARG A 26 -6.63 1.66 -5.99
C ARG A 26 -5.78 2.71 -5.26
N ILE A 27 -4.48 2.53 -5.30
CA ILE A 27 -3.46 3.42 -4.72
C ILE A 27 -2.79 4.14 -5.88
N ASP A 28 -2.59 5.45 -5.79
CA ASP A 28 -1.80 6.17 -6.79
C ASP A 28 -0.28 6.07 -6.51
N VAL A 29 0.54 6.54 -7.45
CA VAL A 29 2.00 6.40 -7.35
C VAL A 29 2.58 7.19 -6.18
N ILE A 30 2.02 8.35 -5.83
CA ILE A 30 2.49 9.14 -4.69
C ILE A 30 2.18 8.43 -3.38
N GLU A 31 0.97 7.88 -3.26
CA GLU A 31 0.58 7.09 -2.09
C GLU A 31 1.43 5.83 -1.92
N LEU A 32 1.85 5.18 -3.01
CA LEU A 32 2.80 4.06 -2.95
C LEU A 32 4.16 4.49 -2.37
N LEU A 33 4.67 5.67 -2.73
CA LEU A 33 5.93 6.20 -2.23
C LEU A 33 5.84 6.57 -0.74
N GLU A 34 4.73 7.16 -0.31
CA GLU A 34 4.47 7.44 1.11
C GLU A 34 4.45 6.14 1.93
N LEU A 35 3.80 5.09 1.42
CA LEU A 35 3.78 3.78 2.06
C LEU A 35 5.19 3.17 2.14
N ALA A 36 5.98 3.31 1.07
CA ALA A 36 7.35 2.83 1.01
C ALA A 36 8.23 3.46 2.08
N GLU A 37 8.13 4.78 2.26
CA GLU A 37 8.87 5.52 3.29
C GLU A 37 8.45 5.09 4.70
N ILE A 38 7.14 4.99 4.95
CA ILE A 38 6.61 4.75 6.30
C ILE A 38 6.80 3.29 6.74
N ILE A 39 6.69 2.34 5.81
CA ILE A 39 6.82 0.90 6.10
C ILE A 39 8.28 0.43 5.93
N GLY A 40 9.09 1.12 5.12
CA GLY A 40 10.49 0.79 4.88
C GLY A 40 10.71 -0.28 3.81
N PHE A 41 9.96 -0.23 2.70
CA PHE A 41 10.17 -1.11 1.54
C PHE A 41 10.62 -0.32 0.31
N ASN A 42 11.22 -1.01 -0.67
CA ASN A 42 11.59 -0.41 -1.95
C ASN A 42 10.38 -0.45 -2.92
N PRO A 43 9.88 0.70 -3.41
CA PRO A 43 8.73 0.73 -4.31
C PRO A 43 9.02 0.05 -5.66
N HIS A 44 10.28 -0.03 -6.09
CA HIS A 44 10.66 -0.71 -7.33
C HIS A 44 10.36 -2.22 -7.26
N ASP A 45 10.64 -2.85 -6.13
CA ASP A 45 10.39 -4.29 -5.95
C ASP A 45 8.89 -4.61 -6.10
N VAL A 46 8.02 -3.71 -5.60
CA VAL A 46 6.56 -3.85 -5.74
C VAL A 46 6.12 -3.70 -7.20
N LEU A 47 6.67 -2.72 -7.91
CA LEU A 47 6.36 -2.50 -9.33
C LEU A 47 6.80 -3.69 -10.20
N ASP A 48 7.97 -4.27 -9.91
CA ASP A 48 8.47 -5.45 -10.61
C ASP A 48 7.55 -6.67 -10.43
N GLU A 49 6.97 -6.85 -9.24
CA GLU A 49 5.95 -7.89 -9.01
C GLU A 49 4.63 -7.58 -9.75
N LEU A 50 4.18 -6.32 -9.73
CA LEU A 50 2.94 -5.92 -10.42
C LEU A 50 3.05 -6.09 -11.94
N LEU A 51 4.23 -5.92 -12.54
CA LEU A 51 4.45 -6.18 -13.97
C LEU A 51 4.30 -7.65 -14.35
N LYS A 52 4.42 -8.57 -13.40
CA LYS A 52 4.21 -10.02 -13.61
C LYS A 52 2.74 -10.42 -13.47
N VAL A 53 1.91 -9.58 -12.86
CA VAL A 53 0.49 -9.85 -12.70
C VAL A 53 -0.18 -9.76 -14.07
N PRO A 54 -0.93 -10.79 -14.50
CA PRO A 54 -1.70 -10.73 -15.74
C PRO A 54 -2.62 -9.50 -15.69
N LYS A 55 -2.62 -8.72 -16.77
CA LYS A 55 -3.61 -7.64 -16.89
C LYS A 55 -4.96 -8.31 -17.12
N ASP A 56 -5.89 -8.13 -16.18
CA ASP A 56 -7.29 -8.38 -16.47
C ASP A 56 -7.71 -7.37 -17.56
N ASP A 57 -8.25 -7.88 -18.67
CA ASP A 57 -8.79 -7.10 -19.80
C ASP A 57 -9.98 -6.22 -19.36
#